data_AF-A0A4S4CGC0-F1
#
_entry.id   AF-A0A4S4CGC0-F1
#
_cell.length_a   1.000
_cell.length_b   1.000
_cell.length_c   1.000
_cell.angle_alpha   90.00
_cell.angle_beta   90.00
_cell.angle_gamma   90.00
#
_symmetry.space_group_name_H-M   'P 1'
#
loop_
_entity.id
_entity.type
_entity.pdbx_description
1 polymer ?
#
loop_
_entity_poly.entity_id
_entity_poly.type
_entity_poly.pdbx_seq_one_letter_code
_entity_poly.pdbx_strand_id
1 'polypeptide(L)'
;MVRPRRYEHVLRVADLAAQIAANNGLDEQRAYSAGILHDIARDLPDDELLRLAPPECAIDAAHPLALHGRAARTLLTRWGYRDSVVLEAVEDHTTGPRGGNDVSACVYIADVSEPGRGVNADIRELALLDLHAALERAIVSKVTYLQGKGIQVHPRTLRAYHALPCSALPSPTSITSSLNSATLTPDA
;
A
#
# COMPACT_ATOMS: atom_id res chain seq x y z
N MET A 1 -11.36 11.76 -14.09
CA MET A 1 -10.83 12.86 -13.26
C MET A 1 -11.18 12.56 -11.81
N VAL A 2 -10.24 12.73 -10.89
CA VAL A 2 -10.47 12.53 -9.46
C VAL A 2 -11.13 13.75 -8.81
N ARG A 3 -11.83 13.55 -7.69
CA ARG A 3 -12.45 14.65 -6.93
C ARG A 3 -11.39 15.63 -6.37
N PRO A 4 -11.73 16.90 -6.09
CA PRO A 4 -10.75 17.93 -5.69
C PRO A 4 -9.83 17.54 -4.51
N ARG A 5 -10.39 16.97 -3.42
CA ARG A 5 -9.58 16.50 -2.28
C ARG A 5 -8.56 15.41 -2.65
N ARG A 6 -8.89 14.59 -3.65
CA ARG A 6 -8.01 13.53 -4.16
C ARG A 6 -6.94 14.10 -5.07
N TYR A 7 -7.23 15.19 -5.79
CA TYR A 7 -6.23 15.87 -6.60
C TYR A 7 -5.07 16.40 -5.75
N GLU A 8 -5.36 17.05 -4.61
CA GLU A 8 -4.30 17.51 -3.70
C GLU A 8 -3.49 16.35 -3.11
N HIS A 9 -4.16 15.22 -2.79
CA HIS A 9 -3.48 13.98 -2.39
C HIS A 9 -2.50 13.51 -3.48
N VAL A 10 -2.98 13.43 -4.73
CA VAL A 10 -2.16 13.01 -5.88
C VAL A 10 -0.92 13.90 -6.05
N LEU A 11 -1.05 15.22 -5.92
CA LEU A 11 0.10 16.12 -6.01
C LEU A 11 1.12 15.87 -4.89
N ARG A 12 0.67 15.72 -3.64
CA ARG A 12 1.56 15.44 -2.51
C ARG A 12 2.23 14.07 -2.62
N VAL A 13 1.53 13.06 -3.15
CA VAL A 13 2.12 11.74 -3.45
C VAL A 13 3.18 11.85 -4.53
N ALA A 14 2.91 12.57 -5.61
CA ALA A 14 3.88 12.77 -6.69
C ALA A 14 5.15 13.48 -6.22
N ASP A 15 4.99 14.58 -5.47
CA ASP A 15 6.11 15.34 -4.93
C ASP A 15 6.94 14.51 -3.94
N LEU A 16 6.28 13.74 -3.06
CA LEU A 16 6.98 12.89 -2.09
C LEU A 16 7.64 11.69 -2.76
N ALA A 17 6.99 11.04 -3.73
CA ALA A 17 7.60 9.92 -4.45
C ALA A 17 8.86 10.35 -5.20
N ALA A 18 8.83 11.55 -5.82
CA ALA A 18 10.00 12.14 -6.48
C ALA A 18 11.15 12.42 -5.48
N GLN A 19 10.84 12.99 -4.31
CA GLN A 19 11.82 13.23 -3.25
C GLN A 19 12.44 11.94 -2.72
N ILE A 20 11.62 10.92 -2.45
CA ILE A 20 12.11 9.60 -2.04
C ILE A 20 13.03 9.02 -3.12
N ALA A 21 12.66 9.11 -4.39
CA ALA A 21 13.49 8.63 -5.49
C ALA A 21 14.84 9.37 -5.56
N ALA A 22 14.84 10.71 -5.49
CA ALA A 22 16.04 11.54 -5.52
C ALA A 22 17.03 11.13 -4.40
N ASN A 23 16.52 11.01 -3.18
CA ASN A 23 17.31 10.65 -2.00
C ASN A 23 17.91 9.24 -2.04
N ASN A 24 17.34 8.35 -2.86
CA ASN A 24 17.81 6.98 -3.01
C ASN A 24 18.51 6.73 -4.36
N GLY A 25 18.84 7.79 -5.12
CA GLY A 25 19.56 7.68 -6.39
C GLY A 25 18.74 7.03 -7.53
N LEU A 26 17.42 7.15 -7.48
CA LEU A 26 16.47 6.61 -8.45
C LEU A 26 15.97 7.68 -9.42
N ASP A 27 15.25 7.26 -10.47
CA ASP A 27 14.64 8.17 -11.45
C ASP A 27 13.45 8.94 -10.86
N GLU A 28 13.71 10.20 -10.51
CA GLU A 28 12.73 11.15 -9.95
C GLU A 28 11.53 11.37 -10.86
N GLN A 29 11.73 11.42 -12.18
CA GLN A 29 10.68 11.73 -13.15
C GLN A 29 9.70 10.56 -13.29
N ARG A 30 10.22 9.33 -13.26
CA ARG A 30 9.39 8.12 -13.21
C ARG A 30 8.60 8.03 -11.91
N ALA A 31 9.22 8.33 -10.76
CA ALA A 31 8.53 8.32 -9.48
C ALA A 31 7.44 9.39 -9.40
N TYR A 32 7.74 10.62 -9.84
CA TYR A 32 6.76 11.69 -9.95
C TYR A 32 5.58 11.30 -10.86
N SER A 33 5.88 10.79 -12.06
CA SER A 33 4.86 10.38 -13.03
C SER A 33 3.96 9.28 -12.47
N ALA A 34 4.54 8.27 -11.82
CA ALA A 34 3.78 7.21 -11.18
C ALA A 34 2.90 7.75 -10.04
N GLY A 35 3.41 8.68 -9.23
CA GLY A 35 2.63 9.36 -8.20
C GLY A 35 1.47 10.19 -8.76
N ILE A 36 1.63 10.87 -9.91
CA ILE A 36 0.52 11.57 -10.57
C ILE A 36 -0.57 10.59 -11.05
N LEU A 37 -0.16 9.41 -11.52
CA LEU A 37 -1.04 8.49 -12.22
C LEU A 37 -1.68 7.42 -11.32
N HIS A 38 -1.17 7.19 -10.10
CA HIS A 38 -1.55 6.05 -9.25
C HIS A 38 -3.07 5.94 -9.04
N ASP A 39 -3.74 7.06 -8.75
CA ASP A 39 -5.15 7.12 -8.38
C ASP A 39 -6.08 7.49 -9.56
N ILE A 40 -5.60 7.44 -10.81
CA ILE A 40 -6.38 7.92 -11.96
C ILE A 40 -7.72 7.18 -12.19
N ALA A 41 -7.79 5.93 -11.73
CA ALA A 41 -8.99 5.09 -11.76
C ALA A 41 -9.75 5.05 -10.42
N ARG A 42 -9.29 5.78 -9.39
CA ARG A 42 -9.79 5.67 -8.01
C ARG A 42 -11.28 5.93 -7.84
N ASP A 43 -11.80 6.90 -8.61
CA ASP A 43 -13.19 7.36 -8.52
C ASP A 43 -14.09 6.74 -9.60
N LEU A 44 -13.62 5.70 -10.32
CA LEU A 44 -14.46 4.93 -11.22
C LEU A 44 -15.48 4.08 -10.44
N PRO A 45 -16.67 3.82 -11.01
CA PRO A 45 -17.64 2.95 -10.38
C PRO A 45 -17.16 1.49 -10.35
N ASP A 46 -17.70 0.71 -9.42
CA ASP A 46 -17.28 -0.67 -9.15
C ASP A 46 -17.35 -1.58 -10.37
N ASP A 47 -18.38 -1.45 -11.21
CA ASP A 47 -18.56 -2.21 -12.45
C ASP A 47 -17.44 -1.91 -13.46
N GLU A 48 -17.03 -0.65 -13.57
CA GLU A 48 -15.94 -0.23 -14.44
C GLU A 48 -14.57 -0.69 -13.91
N LEU A 49 -14.36 -0.66 -12.58
CA LEU A 49 -13.17 -1.22 -11.95
C LEU A 49 -13.03 -2.72 -12.22
N LEU A 50 -14.11 -3.49 -12.05
CA LEU A 50 -14.16 -4.92 -12.34
C LEU A 50 -13.92 -5.21 -13.83
N ARG A 51 -14.43 -4.36 -14.72
CA ARG A 51 -14.23 -4.48 -16.17
C ARG A 51 -12.79 -4.20 -16.60
N LEU A 52 -12.13 -3.22 -15.97
CA LEU A 52 -10.75 -2.83 -16.28
C LEU A 52 -9.71 -3.75 -15.62
N ALA A 53 -10.05 -4.34 -14.48
CA ALA A 53 -9.18 -5.24 -13.73
C ALA A 53 -10.01 -6.41 -13.18
N PRO A 54 -10.11 -7.53 -13.92
CA PRO A 54 -10.84 -8.70 -13.46
C PRO A 54 -10.34 -9.19 -12.09
N PRO A 55 -11.25 -9.59 -11.18
CA PRO A 55 -10.89 -10.12 -9.86
C PRO A 55 -9.88 -11.28 -9.94
N GLU A 56 -8.83 -11.21 -9.13
CA GLU A 56 -7.87 -12.31 -8.93
C GLU A 56 -8.17 -13.10 -7.66
N CYS A 57 -8.99 -12.56 -6.75
CA CYS A 57 -9.39 -13.21 -5.52
C CYS A 57 -10.78 -12.73 -5.01
N ALA A 58 -11.29 -13.36 -3.96
CA ALA A 58 -12.59 -13.00 -3.36
C ALA A 58 -12.65 -11.56 -2.84
N ILE A 59 -11.53 -11.02 -2.34
CA ILE A 59 -11.46 -9.63 -1.85
C ILE A 59 -11.70 -8.64 -2.99
N ASP A 60 -11.15 -8.90 -4.18
CA ASP A 60 -11.36 -8.03 -5.35
C ASP A 60 -12.83 -7.94 -5.75
N ALA A 61 -13.53 -9.09 -5.72
CA ALA A 61 -14.95 -9.16 -6.05
C ALA A 61 -15.83 -8.49 -4.97
N ALA A 62 -15.47 -8.67 -3.70
CA ALA A 62 -16.21 -8.09 -2.57
C ALA A 62 -15.92 -6.58 -2.37
N HIS A 63 -14.74 -6.12 -2.75
CA HIS A 63 -14.27 -4.75 -2.57
C HIS A 63 -13.57 -4.22 -3.83
N PRO A 64 -14.32 -3.94 -4.91
CA PRO A 64 -13.75 -3.53 -6.21
C PRO A 64 -12.84 -2.32 -6.14
N LEU A 65 -13.03 -1.45 -5.15
CA LEU A 65 -12.17 -0.31 -4.90
C LEU A 65 -10.69 -0.67 -4.67
N ALA A 66 -10.35 -1.91 -4.27
CA ALA A 66 -8.97 -2.38 -4.20
C ALA A 66 -8.27 -2.49 -5.57
N LEU A 67 -9.07 -2.62 -6.64
CA LEU A 67 -8.61 -2.83 -8.02
C LEU A 67 -8.11 -1.57 -8.72
N HIS A 68 -8.30 -0.37 -8.14
CA HIS A 68 -8.02 0.88 -8.85
C HIS A 68 -6.58 1.02 -9.36
N GLY A 69 -5.56 0.46 -8.70
CA GLY A 69 -4.20 0.41 -9.25
C GLY A 69 -4.10 -0.43 -10.53
N ARG A 70 -4.66 -1.65 -10.52
CA ARG A 70 -4.72 -2.52 -11.71
C ARG A 70 -5.57 -1.90 -12.82
N ALA A 71 -6.71 -1.31 -12.46
CA ALA A 71 -7.58 -0.63 -13.42
C ALA A 71 -6.89 0.60 -14.04
N ALA A 72 -6.14 1.37 -13.25
CA ALA A 72 -5.33 2.49 -13.70
C ALA A 72 -4.28 2.03 -14.72
N ARG A 73 -3.54 0.94 -14.44
CA ARG A 73 -2.60 0.36 -15.41
C ARG A 73 -3.28 0.02 -16.74
N THR A 74 -4.41 -0.68 -16.70
CA THR A 74 -5.16 -1.06 -17.91
C THR A 74 -5.59 0.19 -18.69
N LEU A 75 -6.12 1.20 -18.00
CA LEU A 75 -6.59 2.44 -18.60
C LEU A 75 -5.45 3.21 -19.29
N LEU A 76 -4.33 3.39 -18.60
CA LEU A 76 -3.14 4.07 -19.13
C LEU A 76 -2.56 3.36 -20.35
N THR A 77 -2.51 2.02 -20.30
CA THR A 77 -2.04 1.20 -21.43
C THR A 77 -2.95 1.40 -22.65
N ARG A 78 -4.28 1.44 -22.46
CA ARG A 78 -5.24 1.72 -23.53
C ARG A 78 -5.11 3.13 -24.11
N TRP A 79 -4.68 4.10 -23.31
CA TRP A 79 -4.37 5.45 -23.76
C TRP A 79 -2.98 5.58 -24.40
N GLY A 80 -2.23 4.48 -24.53
CA GLY A 80 -0.95 4.44 -25.22
C GLY A 80 0.26 4.80 -24.35
N TYR A 81 0.11 4.84 -23.03
CA TYR A 81 1.25 4.97 -22.11
C TYR A 81 2.07 3.66 -22.08
N ARG A 82 3.40 3.75 -22.11
CA ARG A 82 4.29 2.60 -22.37
C ARG A 82 5.41 2.38 -21.37
N ASP A 83 5.69 3.31 -20.47
CA ASP A 83 6.76 3.13 -19.49
C ASP A 83 6.36 2.05 -18.47
N SER A 84 7.00 0.88 -18.56
CA SER A 84 6.66 -0.28 -17.73
C SER A 84 6.97 -0.06 -16.26
N VAL A 85 7.99 0.73 -15.92
CA VAL A 85 8.39 1.04 -14.54
C VAL A 85 7.28 1.83 -13.85
N VAL A 86 6.77 2.85 -14.55
CA VAL A 86 5.64 3.67 -14.07
C VAL A 86 4.34 2.87 -14.01
N LEU A 87 4.02 2.11 -15.06
CA LEU A 87 2.80 1.29 -15.11
C LEU A 87 2.77 0.23 -14.00
N GLU A 88 3.92 -0.32 -13.62
CA GLU A 88 4.05 -1.27 -12.53
C GLU A 88 3.86 -0.60 -11.17
N ALA A 89 4.49 0.56 -10.95
CA ALA A 89 4.31 1.34 -9.72
C ALA A 89 2.85 1.77 -9.52
N VAL A 90 2.18 2.19 -10.59
CA VAL A 90 0.74 2.49 -10.58
C VAL A 90 -0.10 1.24 -10.27
N GLU A 91 0.26 0.07 -10.78
CA GLU A 91 -0.48 -1.16 -10.50
C GLU A 91 -0.38 -1.57 -9.03
N ASP A 92 0.83 -1.51 -8.48
CA ASP A 92 1.18 -2.13 -7.22
C ASP A 92 0.94 -1.25 -5.99
N HIS A 93 0.67 0.05 -6.17
CA HIS A 93 0.53 0.99 -5.05
C HIS A 93 -0.56 0.57 -4.03
N THR A 94 -1.60 -0.15 -4.45
CA THR A 94 -2.70 -0.56 -3.56
C THR A 94 -2.38 -1.79 -2.73
N THR A 95 -1.56 -2.71 -3.25
CA THR A 95 -1.31 -4.02 -2.64
C THR A 95 0.15 -4.28 -2.26
N GLY A 96 1.05 -3.35 -2.56
CA GLY A 96 2.47 -3.48 -2.28
C GLY A 96 3.29 -3.87 -3.52
N PRO A 97 4.55 -3.41 -3.62
CA PRO A 97 5.47 -3.79 -4.69
C PRO A 97 5.72 -5.29 -4.78
N ARG A 98 5.93 -5.80 -6.00
CA ARG A 98 6.29 -7.21 -6.26
C ARG A 98 7.80 -7.50 -6.19
N GLY A 99 8.62 -6.46 -6.04
CA GLY A 99 10.09 -6.51 -6.07
C GLY A 99 10.65 -6.25 -7.48
N GLY A 100 11.90 -5.80 -7.56
CA GLY A 100 12.60 -5.52 -8.83
C GLY A 100 12.32 -4.14 -9.45
N ASN A 101 11.45 -3.34 -8.82
CA ASN A 101 11.14 -1.98 -9.25
C ASN A 101 11.00 -1.04 -8.03
N ASP A 102 12.07 -0.31 -7.73
CA ASP A 102 12.13 0.57 -6.56
C ASP A 102 11.23 1.81 -6.69
N VAL A 103 10.84 2.21 -7.92
CA VAL A 103 9.84 3.26 -8.12
C VAL A 103 8.48 2.85 -7.54
N SER A 104 8.14 1.56 -7.59
CA SER A 104 6.94 1.04 -6.93
C SER A 104 7.00 1.23 -5.42
N ALA A 105 8.18 1.07 -4.81
CA ALA A 105 8.37 1.32 -3.38
C ALA A 105 8.21 2.80 -3.03
N CYS A 106 8.80 3.70 -3.84
CA CYS A 106 8.64 5.15 -3.66
C CYS A 106 7.16 5.55 -3.64
N VAL A 107 6.38 5.10 -4.64
CA VAL A 107 4.95 5.44 -4.75
C VAL A 107 4.13 4.82 -3.62
N TYR A 108 4.38 3.54 -3.30
CA TYR A 108 3.69 2.86 -2.21
C TYR A 108 3.88 3.56 -0.87
N ILE A 109 5.13 3.94 -0.55
CA ILE A 109 5.45 4.66 0.67
C ILE A 109 4.85 6.07 0.65
N ALA A 110 4.97 6.78 -0.47
CA ALA A 110 4.43 8.12 -0.60
C ALA A 110 2.90 8.15 -0.39
N ASP A 111 2.14 7.23 -0.99
CA ASP A 111 0.67 7.19 -0.84
C ASP A 111 0.22 7.02 0.62
N VAL A 112 0.93 6.21 1.41
CA VAL A 112 0.59 5.97 2.81
C VAL A 112 1.16 7.02 3.77
N SER A 113 2.14 7.82 3.34
CA SER A 113 2.91 8.70 4.23
C SER A 113 3.00 10.16 3.78
N GLU A 114 2.32 10.54 2.71
CA GLU A 114 2.25 11.93 2.27
C GLU A 114 1.75 12.85 3.41
N PRO A 115 2.28 14.09 3.56
CA PRO A 115 2.07 14.91 4.75
C PRO A 115 0.60 15.17 5.14
N GLY A 116 -0.30 15.24 4.16
CA GLY A 116 -1.74 15.42 4.35
C GLY A 116 -2.46 14.23 5.00
N ARG A 117 -1.83 13.05 5.07
CA ARG A 117 -2.34 11.89 5.82
C ARG A 117 -2.33 12.12 7.34
N GLY A 118 -1.39 12.94 7.84
CA GLY A 118 -1.20 13.18 9.27
C GLY A 118 -0.72 11.96 10.08
N VAL A 119 -0.28 10.90 9.41
CA VAL A 119 0.24 9.66 10.01
C VAL A 119 1.48 9.18 9.23
N ASN A 120 2.19 8.18 9.76
CA ASN A 120 3.34 7.54 9.10
C ASN A 120 4.51 8.51 8.80
N ALA A 121 4.69 9.54 9.64
CA ALA A 121 5.81 10.48 9.51
C ALA A 121 7.16 9.78 9.65
N ASP A 122 7.25 8.79 10.54
CA ASP A 122 8.44 7.96 10.74
C ASP A 122 8.80 7.14 9.49
N ILE A 123 7.80 6.61 8.78
CA ILE A 123 8.00 5.89 7.51
C ILE A 123 8.50 6.86 6.43
N ARG A 124 7.90 8.04 6.34
CA ARG A 124 8.30 9.08 5.37
C ARG A 124 9.75 9.51 5.59
N GLU A 125 10.11 9.82 6.82
CA GLU A 125 11.47 10.25 7.18
C GLU A 125 12.49 9.14 6.93
N LEU A 126 12.14 7.89 7.27
CA LEU A 126 12.99 6.74 6.97
C LEU A 126 13.19 6.56 5.46
N ALA A 127 12.15 6.76 4.65
CA ALA A 127 12.24 6.57 3.20
C ALA A 127 13.22 7.52 2.51
N LEU A 128 13.50 8.68 3.12
CA LEU A 128 14.51 9.64 2.63
C LEU A 128 15.95 9.22 2.97
N LEU A 129 16.13 8.18 3.78
CA LEU A 129 17.42 7.67 4.24
C LEU A 129 17.68 6.23 3.77
N ASP A 130 16.64 5.38 3.82
CA ASP A 130 16.66 3.98 3.46
C ASP A 130 15.28 3.54 2.94
N LEU A 131 15.16 3.46 1.61
CA LEU A 131 13.93 3.06 0.93
C LEU A 131 13.44 1.67 1.35
N HIS A 132 14.34 0.70 1.48
CA HIS A 132 13.96 -0.69 1.73
C HIS A 132 13.49 -0.88 3.17
N ALA A 133 14.18 -0.27 4.14
CA ALA A 133 13.75 -0.28 5.53
C ALA A 133 12.39 0.43 5.71
N ALA A 134 12.15 1.53 4.98
CA ALA A 134 10.85 2.19 4.98
C ALA A 134 9.75 1.35 4.34
N LEU A 135 10.05 0.64 3.25
CA LEU A 135 9.11 -0.26 2.59
C LEU A 135 8.70 -1.41 3.52
N GLU A 136 9.67 -2.05 4.18
CA GLU A 136 9.43 -3.08 5.19
C GLU A 136 8.49 -2.56 6.28
N ARG A 137 8.81 -1.40 6.86
CA ARG A 137 7.98 -0.75 7.89
C ARG A 137 6.56 -0.50 7.40
N ALA A 138 6.40 0.01 6.18
CA ALA A 138 5.10 0.31 5.59
C ALA A 138 4.25 -0.95 5.36
N ILE A 139 4.85 -2.04 4.88
CA ILE A 139 4.16 -3.32 4.66
C ILE A 139 3.76 -3.95 6.01
N VAL A 140 4.69 -4.02 6.97
CA VAL A 140 4.42 -4.54 8.33
C VAL A 140 3.30 -3.75 9.01
N SER A 141 3.36 -2.42 8.95
CA SER A 141 2.34 -1.52 9.52
C SER A 141 0.96 -1.79 8.92
N LYS A 142 0.87 -1.91 7.58
CA LYS A 142 -0.40 -2.20 6.90
C LYS A 142 -0.98 -3.56 7.28
N VAL A 143 -0.17 -4.61 7.28
CA VAL A 143 -0.62 -5.97 7.63
C VAL A 143 -1.09 -6.00 9.09
N THR A 144 -0.30 -5.43 10.00
CA THR A 144 -0.63 -5.36 11.43
C THR A 144 -1.93 -4.60 11.67
N TYR A 145 -2.11 -3.46 11.00
CA TYR A 145 -3.34 -2.67 11.08
C TYR A 145 -4.57 -3.47 10.61
N LEU A 146 -4.49 -4.11 9.43
CA LEU A 146 -5.61 -4.88 8.89
C LEU A 146 -5.97 -6.07 9.78
N GLN A 147 -4.97 -6.82 10.25
CA GLN A 147 -5.17 -7.94 11.18
C GLN A 147 -5.77 -7.47 12.52
N GLY A 148 -5.27 -6.38 13.09
CA GLY A 148 -5.82 -5.79 14.32
C GLY A 148 -7.25 -5.27 14.18
N LYS A 149 -7.70 -5.01 12.96
CA LYS A 149 -9.10 -4.65 12.64
C LYS A 149 -9.96 -5.85 12.23
N GLY A 150 -9.41 -7.06 12.17
CA GLY A 150 -10.11 -8.25 11.67
C GLY A 150 -10.45 -8.19 10.18
N ILE A 151 -9.75 -7.33 9.41
CA ILE A 151 -9.94 -7.18 7.97
C ILE A 151 -9.02 -8.17 7.25
N GLN A 152 -9.57 -8.91 6.29
CA GLN A 152 -8.79 -9.85 5.49
C GLN A 152 -7.70 -9.12 4.69
N VAL A 153 -6.46 -9.61 4.77
CA VAL A 153 -5.33 -9.03 4.03
C VAL A 153 -5.34 -9.57 2.60
N HIS A 154 -5.18 -8.67 1.63
CA HIS A 154 -5.14 -9.04 0.21
C HIS A 154 -3.96 -10.00 -0.08
N PRO A 155 -4.14 -11.07 -0.89
CA PRO A 155 -3.07 -12.03 -1.20
C PRO A 155 -1.80 -11.41 -1.76
N ARG A 156 -1.90 -10.37 -2.61
CA ARG A 156 -0.70 -9.62 -3.09
C ARG A 156 0.06 -8.94 -1.95
N THR A 157 -0.65 -8.35 -0.99
CA THR A 157 -0.04 -7.74 0.20
C THR A 157 0.63 -8.80 1.08
N LEU A 158 0.01 -9.97 1.26
CA LEU A 158 0.62 -11.08 2.00
C LEU A 158 1.88 -11.60 1.29
N ARG A 159 1.89 -11.66 -0.05
CA ARG A 159 3.11 -12.02 -0.80
C ARG A 159 4.23 -11.03 -0.55
N ALA A 160 3.94 -9.72 -0.60
CA ALA A 160 4.93 -8.68 -0.29
C ALA A 160 5.43 -8.80 1.17
N TYR A 161 4.53 -9.09 2.12
CA TYR A 161 4.88 -9.30 3.52
C TYR A 161 5.76 -10.54 3.76
N HIS A 162 5.45 -11.67 3.12
CA HIS A 162 6.24 -12.90 3.25
C HIS A 162 7.59 -12.82 2.51
N ALA A 163 7.73 -11.90 1.55
CA ALA A 163 8.98 -11.64 0.85
C ALA A 163 9.95 -10.75 1.65
N LEU A 164 9.51 -10.16 2.77
CA LEU A 164 10.37 -9.37 3.62
C LEU A 164 11.47 -10.24 4.27
N PRO A 165 12.66 -9.67 4.55
CA PRO A 165 13.72 -10.39 5.25
C PRO A 165 13.25 -10.91 6.62
N CYS A 166 13.76 -12.08 7.02
CA CYS A 166 13.32 -12.85 8.19
C CYS A 166 13.43 -12.11 9.55
N SER A 167 14.08 -10.94 9.62
CA SER A 167 14.19 -10.12 10.83
C SER A 167 12.93 -9.30 11.17
N ALA A 168 11.92 -9.25 10.29
CA ALA A 168 10.79 -8.32 10.41
C ALA A 168 9.45 -8.94 10.90
N LEU A 169 9.39 -10.25 11.16
CA LEU A 169 8.15 -10.90 11.61
C LEU A 169 8.04 -10.88 13.14
N PRO A 170 7.01 -10.28 13.74
CA PRO A 170 6.78 -10.41 15.17
C PRO A 170 6.44 -11.88 15.53
N SER A 171 7.13 -12.41 16.53
CA SER A 171 6.93 -13.78 17.03
C SER A 171 5.48 -14.00 17.49
N PRO A 172 4.84 -15.13 17.14
CA PRO A 172 3.49 -15.43 17.56
C PRO A 172 3.48 -16.02 18.97
N THR A 173 3.69 -15.24 20.03
CA THR A 173 3.39 -15.72 21.40
C THR A 173 3.26 -14.59 22.42
N SER A 174 2.02 -14.26 22.80
CA SER A 174 1.63 -13.74 24.14
C SER A 174 0.10 -13.63 24.24
N ILE A 175 -0.62 -14.75 24.09
CA ILE A 175 -1.99 -14.86 24.60
C ILE A 175 -2.11 -16.20 25.32
N THR A 176 -1.65 -16.23 26.57
CA THR A 176 -2.12 -17.24 27.52
C THR A 176 -2.09 -16.68 28.94
N SER A 177 -3.24 -16.83 29.60
CA SER A 177 -3.42 -16.93 31.05
C SER A 177 -3.50 -15.63 31.85
N SER A 178 -4.72 -15.11 31.98
CA SER A 178 -5.20 -14.51 33.23
C SER A 178 -6.71 -14.62 33.29
N LEU A 179 -7.22 -15.82 33.58
CA LEU A 179 -8.60 -16.01 34.04
C LEU A 179 -8.62 -17.09 35.14
N ASN A 180 -9.26 -16.70 36.24
CA ASN A 180 -9.79 -17.49 37.35
C ASN A 180 -8.90 -17.75 38.57
N SER A 181 -9.05 -16.87 39.55
CA SER A 181 -9.29 -17.25 40.95
C SER A 181 -10.32 -16.29 41.55
N ALA A 182 -11.60 -16.60 41.34
CA ALA A 182 -12.70 -16.01 42.11
C ALA A 182 -13.14 -17.03 43.16
N THR A 183 -13.03 -16.60 44.41
CA THR A 183 -13.45 -17.21 45.66
C THR A 183 -14.86 -17.81 45.63
N LEU A 184 -14.99 -19.05 46.11
CA LEU A 184 -16.23 -19.65 46.60
C LEU A 184 -16.00 -20.06 48.06
N THR A 185 -16.66 -19.36 48.98
CA THR A 185 -16.91 -19.78 50.35
C THR A 185 -18.08 -20.77 50.37
N PRO A 186 -18.06 -21.85 51.18
CA PRO A 186 -19.23 -22.68 51.39
C PRO A 186 -20.00 -22.25 52.64
N ASP A 187 -21.32 -22.05 52.49
CA ASP A 187 -22.28 -22.18 53.58
C ASP A 187 -22.77 -23.64 53.59
N ALA A 188 -22.48 -24.34 54.69
CA ALA A 188 -23.21 -25.46 55.34
C ALA A 188 -22.23 -26.40 56.07
#